data_AF-A0A653BI34-F1
#
_entry.id   AF-A0A653BI34-F1
#
_cell.length_a   1.000
_cell.length_b   1.000
_cell.length_c   1.000
_cell.angle_alpha   90.00
_cell.angle_beta   90.00
_cell.angle_gamma   90.00
#
_symmetry.space_group_name_H-M   'P 1'
#
loop_
_entity.id
_entity.type
_entity.pdbx_description
1 polymer ?
#
loop_
_entity_poly.entity_id
_entity_poly.type
_entity_poly.pdbx_seq_one_letter_code
_entity_poly.pdbx_strand_id
1 'polypeptide(L)'
;MNIGLKLTNRSFLLACVFFSLVLSLFILTTSRIQPSYKSHILSLRITTLDEANVPKTPGYYLQYEHPVPSNTSYCNFHYGLPLELKYGKEDEEYGPEMGSNSPYRILYNVLTPKANSNAPGITYATHLTATFMSYVPELLRYWDGMVSIAAFVPEIDAALVISQLNQFCYCLPEMSRVSFHFIYHKDVPPSKKYVYFTRPASCKVDDSSKFDTYNKNAFEQSTYPINVCRNAARSAAITNDVLVSDIQLMPSEGLAKKFMAMKETYKLDDFLDRVYVLPIFEVDSNEEIPRTKKELIRMAREEKAVYFHRFICTHCQKFPNIAAWMVTDPGDTVKPFITVKREVPYHRWEPIYIGTKNEPLYNELLSWEGLQDKMLQVCQNC
;
A
#
# COMPACT_ATOMS: atom_id res chain seq x y z
N MET A 1 39.76 4.01 89.34
CA MET A 1 40.44 4.46 88.11
C MET A 1 39.42 4.39 86.99
N ASN A 2 39.00 5.54 86.49
CA ASN A 2 37.83 5.75 85.63
C ASN A 2 38.35 6.20 84.25
N ILE A 3 37.98 5.54 83.15
CA ILE A 3 37.91 6.17 81.82
C ILE A 3 36.68 5.59 81.11
N GLY A 4 35.66 6.43 80.98
CA GLY A 4 34.47 6.19 80.17
C GLY A 4 34.68 6.64 78.73
N LEU A 5 34.12 5.87 77.78
CA LEU A 5 33.99 6.30 76.39
C LEU A 5 32.64 6.98 76.17
N LYS A 6 32.69 8.26 75.76
CA LYS A 6 31.55 9.02 75.23
C LYS A 6 31.25 8.57 73.80
N LEU A 7 30.04 8.05 73.56
CA LEU A 7 29.46 7.96 72.23
C LEU A 7 28.82 9.30 71.86
N THR A 8 29.27 9.90 70.76
CA THR A 8 28.75 11.17 70.24
C THR A 8 27.56 10.96 69.28
N ASN A 9 26.52 11.79 69.42
CA ASN A 9 25.25 11.81 68.66
C ASN A 9 25.35 11.84 67.11
N ARG A 10 26.55 11.93 66.52
CA ARG A 10 26.74 11.91 65.06
C ARG A 10 26.70 10.50 64.46
N SER A 11 27.07 9.47 65.22
CA SER A 11 27.12 8.09 64.72
C SER A 11 25.74 7.44 64.62
N PHE A 12 24.77 7.93 65.41
CA PHE A 12 23.38 7.45 65.37
C PHE A 12 22.59 8.07 64.19
N LEU A 13 22.88 9.33 63.84
CA LEU A 13 22.23 10.00 62.71
C LEU A 13 22.61 9.40 61.36
N LEU A 14 23.86 8.99 61.15
CA LEU A 14 24.27 8.36 59.87
C LEU A 14 23.65 6.97 59.67
N ALA A 15 23.44 6.19 60.74
CA ALA A 15 22.79 4.89 60.65
C ALA A 15 21.29 5.00 60.33
N CYS A 16 20.60 6.01 60.87
CA CYS A 16 19.19 6.24 60.59
C CYS A 16 18.91 6.75 59.16
N VAL A 17 19.83 7.52 58.55
CA VAL A 17 19.68 8.02 57.18
C VAL A 17 19.94 6.92 56.13
N PHE A 18 20.84 5.98 56.41
CA PHE A 18 21.06 4.84 55.52
C PHE A 18 19.90 3.83 55.55
N PHE A 19 19.25 3.64 56.71
CA PHE A 19 18.13 2.72 56.83
C PHE A 19 16.83 3.27 56.18
N SER A 20 16.63 4.59 56.18
CA SER A 20 15.47 5.22 55.54
C SER A 20 15.54 5.28 54.02
N LEU A 21 16.75 5.34 53.44
CA LEU A 21 16.97 5.28 51.98
C LEU A 21 16.80 3.86 51.41
N VAL A 22 17.11 2.81 52.17
CA VAL A 22 16.91 1.42 51.72
C VAL A 22 15.43 1.00 51.84
N LEU A 23 14.69 1.54 52.81
CA LEU A 23 13.26 1.26 52.98
C LEU A 23 12.38 1.95 51.92
N SER A 24 12.78 3.13 51.43
CA SER A 24 12.05 3.84 50.37
C SER A 24 12.24 3.20 48.98
N LEU A 25 13.38 2.53 48.74
CA LEU A 25 13.60 1.75 47.51
C LEU A 25 12.86 0.40 47.50
N PHE A 26 12.51 -0.17 48.65
CA PHE A 26 11.73 -1.41 48.74
C PHE A 26 10.21 -1.20 48.68
N ILE A 27 9.71 -0.02 49.07
CA ILE A 27 8.27 0.31 49.08
C ILE A 27 7.75 0.75 47.69
N LEU A 28 8.63 1.11 46.76
CA LEU A 28 8.26 1.40 45.36
C LEU A 28 8.12 0.14 44.47
N THR A 29 8.43 -1.05 44.98
CA THR A 29 8.34 -2.30 44.21
C THR A 29 7.15 -3.20 44.55
N THR A 30 6.29 -2.84 45.52
CA THR A 30 5.12 -3.66 45.86
C THR A 30 3.89 -2.84 46.29
N SER A 31 3.10 -2.38 45.32
CA SER A 31 1.69 -2.04 45.53
C SER A 31 0.85 -2.49 44.32
N ARG A 32 0.33 -3.71 44.47
CA ARG A 32 -0.81 -4.32 43.76
C ARG A 32 -2.07 -3.58 44.33
N ILE A 33 -3.20 -3.29 43.65
CA ILE A 33 -4.30 -4.12 43.09
C ILE A 33 -5.34 -3.07 42.56
N GLN A 34 -5.93 -3.12 41.36
CA GLN A 34 -7.25 -3.72 41.04
C GLN A 34 -7.63 -3.59 39.55
N PRO A 35 -8.54 -4.46 39.06
CA PRO A 35 -8.64 -4.83 37.65
C PRO A 35 -9.62 -3.94 36.89
N SER A 36 -9.18 -3.37 35.77
CA SER A 36 -10.08 -2.90 34.72
C SER A 36 -9.91 -3.78 33.49
N TYR A 37 -11.05 -4.15 32.93
CA TYR A 37 -11.27 -5.01 31.77
C TYR A 37 -10.20 -4.83 30.68
N LYS A 38 -9.23 -5.76 30.62
CA LYS A 38 -8.37 -5.93 29.44
C LYS A 38 -9.08 -6.87 28.49
N SER A 39 -9.44 -6.35 27.33
CA SER A 39 -9.85 -7.13 26.17
C SER A 39 -8.84 -8.23 25.91
N HIS A 40 -9.32 -9.47 25.84
CA HIS A 40 -8.57 -10.61 25.33
C HIS A 40 -8.27 -10.38 23.85
N ILE A 41 -7.15 -9.72 23.55
CA ILE A 41 -6.48 -9.92 22.25
C ILE A 41 -5.61 -11.14 22.43
N LEU A 42 -5.98 -12.23 21.74
CA LEU A 42 -5.18 -13.43 21.61
C LEU A 42 -3.79 -13.05 21.12
N SER A 43 -2.81 -13.01 22.02
CA SER A 43 -1.43 -13.29 21.65
C SER A 43 -1.33 -14.80 21.47
N LEU A 44 -1.71 -15.25 20.27
CA LEU A 44 -1.36 -16.60 19.83
C LEU A 44 0.17 -16.66 19.79
N ARG A 45 0.74 -17.35 20.78
CA ARG A 45 2.09 -17.90 20.69
C ARG A 45 2.15 -18.73 19.42
N ILE A 46 2.71 -18.15 18.37
CA ILE A 46 3.25 -18.90 17.24
C ILE A 46 4.39 -19.72 17.82
N THR A 47 4.12 -20.99 18.09
CA THR A 47 5.16 -22.00 18.28
C THR A 47 5.99 -22.05 17.01
N THR A 48 7.20 -21.48 17.07
CA THR A 48 8.40 -21.78 16.28
C THR A 48 8.15 -22.63 15.03
N LEU A 49 7.63 -21.99 13.98
CA LEU A 49 8.02 -22.35 12.63
C LEU A 49 9.35 -21.63 12.39
N ASP A 50 10.34 -22.33 11.84
CA ASP A 50 11.60 -21.75 11.38
C ASP A 50 11.29 -20.53 10.50
N GLU A 51 11.46 -19.31 11.03
CA GLU A 51 11.21 -18.04 10.32
C GLU A 51 12.05 -17.93 9.04
N ALA A 52 13.12 -18.71 8.93
CA ALA A 52 14.06 -18.71 7.81
C ALA A 52 13.50 -19.30 6.50
N ASN A 53 12.37 -20.03 6.51
CA ASN A 53 11.87 -20.77 5.34
C ASN A 53 10.43 -20.44 4.92
N VAL A 54 9.83 -19.37 5.45
CA VAL A 54 8.49 -18.94 5.03
C VAL A 54 8.59 -18.28 3.65
N PRO A 55 7.91 -18.80 2.60
CA PRO A 55 7.86 -18.15 1.30
C PRO A 55 7.39 -16.69 1.42
N LYS A 56 8.21 -15.74 0.97
CA LYS A 56 7.90 -14.31 0.97
C LYS A 56 7.04 -13.86 -0.21
N THR A 57 6.19 -14.74 -0.72
CA THR A 57 5.30 -14.40 -1.82
C THR A 57 4.23 -13.43 -1.31
N PRO A 58 3.93 -12.33 -2.03
CA PRO A 58 2.85 -11.41 -1.65
C PRO A 58 1.55 -12.15 -1.37
N GLY A 59 0.85 -11.79 -0.30
CA GLY A 59 -0.41 -12.44 0.10
C GLY A 59 -0.26 -13.79 0.80
N TYR A 60 0.95 -14.35 0.94
CA TYR A 60 1.17 -15.64 1.61
C TYR A 60 0.70 -15.66 3.07
N TYR A 61 0.66 -14.48 3.73
CA TYR A 61 0.17 -14.32 5.10
C TYR A 61 -1.30 -14.74 5.28
N LEU A 62 -2.13 -14.66 4.22
CA LEU A 62 -3.57 -14.90 4.30
C LEU A 62 -3.92 -16.31 4.79
N GLN A 63 -3.11 -17.31 4.46
CA GLN A 63 -3.36 -18.69 4.90
C GLN A 63 -3.23 -18.87 6.42
N TYR A 64 -2.56 -17.93 7.11
CA TYR A 64 -2.35 -17.97 8.55
C TYR A 64 -3.28 -17.02 9.30
N GLU A 65 -3.47 -15.81 8.78
CA GLU A 65 -4.33 -14.79 9.42
C GLU A 65 -5.83 -15.02 9.14
N HIS A 66 -6.17 -15.53 7.96
CA HIS A 66 -7.56 -15.78 7.53
C HIS A 66 -7.70 -17.15 6.86
N PRO A 67 -7.40 -18.28 7.52
CA PRO A 67 -7.33 -19.59 6.88
C PRO A 67 -8.66 -20.08 6.26
N VAL A 68 -9.79 -19.61 6.79
CA VAL A 68 -11.13 -20.09 6.44
C VAL A 68 -11.93 -19.00 5.71
N PRO A 69 -12.47 -19.28 4.51
CA PRO A 69 -13.31 -18.34 3.77
C PRO A 69 -14.62 -18.01 4.50
N SER A 70 -15.03 -16.74 4.47
CA SER A 70 -16.32 -16.25 4.96
C SER A 70 -17.50 -16.93 4.26
N ASN A 71 -18.68 -16.91 4.89
CA ASN A 71 -19.96 -17.31 4.29
C ASN A 71 -20.50 -16.29 3.29
N THR A 72 -20.15 -15.02 3.48
CA THR A 72 -20.60 -13.92 2.65
C THR A 72 -19.40 -13.24 2.01
N SER A 73 -19.57 -12.81 0.77
CA SER A 73 -18.56 -12.01 0.09
C SER A 73 -18.44 -10.62 0.72
N TYR A 74 -17.23 -10.09 0.82
CA TYR A 74 -16.93 -8.70 1.18
C TYR A 74 -17.06 -7.72 0.01
N CYS A 75 -17.31 -8.22 -1.21
CA CYS A 75 -17.36 -7.45 -2.45
C CYS A 75 -18.75 -7.37 -3.04
N ASN A 76 -19.03 -6.30 -3.79
CA ASN A 76 -20.18 -6.22 -4.70
C ASN A 76 -19.71 -6.50 -6.12
N PHE A 77 -20.09 -7.67 -6.65
CA PHE A 77 -19.78 -8.05 -8.02
C PHE A 77 -20.81 -7.48 -9.00
N HIS A 78 -20.35 -7.07 -10.18
CA HIS A 78 -21.19 -6.62 -11.30
C HIS A 78 -20.99 -7.52 -12.52
N TYR A 79 -21.72 -7.25 -13.61
CA TYR A 79 -21.58 -7.96 -14.88
C TYR A 79 -21.77 -9.49 -14.76
N GLY A 80 -22.68 -9.94 -13.88
CA GLY A 80 -22.96 -11.37 -13.67
C GLY A 80 -21.92 -12.13 -12.82
N LEU A 81 -20.86 -11.45 -12.37
CA LEU A 81 -19.82 -12.07 -11.55
C LEU A 81 -20.32 -12.44 -10.14
N PRO A 82 -19.67 -13.39 -9.47
CA PRO A 82 -18.55 -14.22 -9.96
C PRO A 82 -18.99 -15.43 -10.79
N LEU A 83 -20.30 -15.58 -11.08
CA LEU A 83 -20.84 -16.75 -11.77
C LEU A 83 -20.41 -16.80 -13.24
N GLU A 84 -20.46 -15.67 -13.92
CA GLU A 84 -20.16 -15.52 -15.34
C GLU A 84 -19.81 -14.07 -15.67
N LEU A 85 -19.16 -13.82 -16.81
CA LEU A 85 -18.84 -12.47 -17.27
C LEU A 85 -19.82 -12.01 -18.37
N LYS A 86 -20.76 -11.15 -18.00
CA LYS A 86 -21.84 -10.61 -18.84
C LYS A 86 -21.72 -9.10 -18.98
N TYR A 87 -21.23 -8.65 -20.14
CA TYR A 87 -21.23 -7.26 -20.56
C TYR A 87 -21.53 -7.16 -22.07
N GLY A 88 -22.13 -6.04 -22.47
CA GLY A 88 -22.37 -5.61 -23.84
C GLY A 88 -21.47 -4.44 -24.25
N LYS A 89 -21.64 -3.93 -25.48
CA LYS A 89 -20.85 -2.79 -25.99
C LYS A 89 -21.21 -1.47 -25.30
N GLU A 90 -22.43 -1.39 -24.78
CA GLU A 90 -22.97 -0.27 -24.02
C GLU A 90 -22.32 -0.11 -22.64
N ASP A 91 -21.74 -1.18 -22.11
CA ASP A 91 -20.99 -1.18 -20.85
C ASP A 91 -19.53 -0.74 -21.03
N GLU A 92 -19.05 -0.72 -22.28
CA GLU A 92 -17.66 -0.40 -22.61
C GLU A 92 -17.44 1.11 -22.66
N GLU A 93 -16.53 1.59 -21.82
CA GLU A 93 -16.01 2.94 -21.88
C GLU A 93 -14.69 3.01 -22.64
N TYR A 94 -14.35 4.23 -23.06
CA TYR A 94 -13.12 4.53 -23.77
C TYR A 94 -11.99 4.97 -22.83
N GLY A 95 -10.74 4.95 -23.33
CA GLY A 95 -9.59 5.49 -22.62
C GLY A 95 -9.81 6.96 -22.19
N PRO A 96 -9.51 7.35 -20.94
CA PRO A 96 -9.80 8.71 -20.45
C PRO A 96 -9.15 9.85 -21.22
N GLU A 97 -7.93 9.67 -21.75
CA GLU A 97 -7.24 10.72 -22.51
C GLU A 97 -7.62 10.69 -24.00
N MET A 98 -7.52 9.52 -24.64
CA MET A 98 -7.70 9.42 -26.09
C MET A 98 -9.16 9.26 -26.52
N GLY A 99 -10.09 9.00 -25.58
CA GLY A 99 -11.50 8.77 -25.88
C GLY A 99 -11.69 7.68 -26.94
N SER A 100 -12.56 7.92 -27.90
CA SER A 100 -12.89 6.96 -28.97
C SER A 100 -11.70 6.53 -29.83
N ASN A 101 -10.61 7.30 -29.85
CA ASN A 101 -9.38 6.95 -30.56
C ASN A 101 -8.53 5.93 -29.80
N SER A 102 -8.78 5.71 -28.51
CA SER A 102 -8.09 4.69 -27.74
C SER A 102 -8.41 3.30 -28.31
N PRO A 103 -7.41 2.45 -28.55
CA PRO A 103 -7.65 1.07 -28.96
C PRO A 103 -8.08 0.19 -27.78
N TYR A 104 -8.05 0.72 -26.56
CA TYR A 104 -8.45 0.02 -25.35
C TYR A 104 -9.91 0.31 -24.97
N ARG A 105 -10.54 -0.66 -24.33
CA ARG A 105 -11.88 -0.56 -23.75
C ARG A 105 -11.80 -0.80 -22.24
N ILE A 106 -12.69 -0.14 -21.51
CA ILE A 106 -12.72 -0.18 -20.06
C ILE A 106 -14.11 -0.63 -19.61
N LEU A 107 -14.15 -1.64 -18.75
CA LEU A 107 -15.33 -1.99 -17.96
C LEU A 107 -15.08 -1.51 -16.54
N TYR A 108 -15.66 -0.37 -16.19
CA TYR A 108 -15.54 0.15 -14.83
C TYR A 108 -16.41 -0.66 -13.87
N ASN A 109 -16.02 -0.73 -12.59
CA ASN A 109 -16.88 -1.21 -11.51
C ASN A 109 -17.29 -2.69 -11.65
N VAL A 110 -16.41 -3.51 -12.23
CA VAL A 110 -16.53 -4.98 -12.21
C VAL A 110 -16.69 -5.50 -10.78
N LEU A 111 -16.03 -4.80 -9.86
CA LEU A 111 -16.25 -4.91 -8.42
C LEU A 111 -16.39 -3.50 -7.86
N THR A 112 -17.40 -3.28 -7.00
CA THR A 112 -17.54 -2.05 -6.23
C THR A 112 -17.40 -2.29 -4.73
N PRO A 113 -16.98 -1.26 -3.97
CA PRO A 113 -16.96 -1.33 -2.52
C PRO A 113 -18.35 -1.58 -1.94
N LYS A 114 -18.43 -2.38 -0.87
CA LYS A 114 -19.60 -2.44 0.01
C LYS A 114 -19.55 -1.25 0.95
N ALA A 115 -19.85 -0.07 0.42
CA ALA A 115 -19.67 1.21 1.10
C ALA A 115 -20.33 1.24 2.50
N ASN A 116 -19.49 1.21 3.53
CA ASN A 116 -19.72 1.61 4.92
C ASN A 116 -18.37 1.82 5.64
N SER A 117 -17.37 2.34 4.92
CA SER A 117 -16.03 2.49 5.47
C SER A 117 -15.82 3.89 6.04
N ASN A 118 -15.41 3.98 7.30
CA ASN A 118 -14.73 5.15 7.88
C ASN A 118 -13.30 5.32 7.28
N ALA A 119 -13.14 5.01 5.99
CA ALA A 119 -11.88 5.09 5.30
C ALA A 119 -11.49 6.56 5.13
N PRO A 120 -10.20 6.90 5.25
CA PRO A 120 -9.68 8.23 4.92
C PRO A 120 -10.11 8.69 3.52
N GLY A 121 -10.24 10.00 3.35
CA GLY A 121 -10.65 10.66 2.10
C GLY A 121 -9.60 10.64 0.98
N ILE A 122 -8.83 9.56 0.87
CA ILE A 122 -7.81 9.35 -0.16
C ILE A 122 -7.89 7.92 -0.72
N THR A 123 -7.75 7.80 -2.04
CA THR A 123 -7.79 6.54 -2.77
C THR A 123 -6.41 6.17 -3.30
N TYR A 124 -5.98 4.92 -3.10
CA TYR A 124 -4.84 4.35 -3.80
C TYR A 124 -5.30 3.86 -5.17
N ALA A 125 -4.90 4.54 -6.24
CA ALA A 125 -5.19 4.16 -7.61
C ALA A 125 -4.00 3.39 -8.18
N THR A 126 -4.24 2.18 -8.65
CA THR A 126 -3.18 1.29 -9.12
C THR A 126 -3.63 0.43 -10.28
N HIS A 127 -2.68 -0.31 -10.85
CA HIS A 127 -2.90 -1.16 -11.99
C HIS A 127 -2.12 -2.46 -11.88
N LEU A 128 -2.58 -3.49 -12.58
CA LEU A 128 -1.93 -4.79 -12.60
C LEU A 128 -2.27 -5.59 -13.88
N THR A 129 -1.57 -6.70 -14.07
CA THR A 129 -1.95 -7.81 -14.93
C THR A 129 -2.26 -9.04 -14.06
N ALA A 130 -2.76 -10.12 -14.66
CA ALA A 130 -3.08 -11.36 -13.92
C ALA A 130 -1.90 -11.87 -13.06
N THR A 131 -0.65 -11.67 -13.50
CA THR A 131 0.57 -12.13 -12.78
C THR A 131 0.90 -11.39 -11.49
N PHE A 132 0.21 -10.28 -11.20
CA PHE A 132 0.43 -9.46 -10.01
C PHE A 132 -0.75 -9.51 -9.02
N MET A 133 -1.74 -10.38 -9.25
CA MET A 133 -2.93 -10.46 -8.38
C MET A 133 -2.59 -10.76 -6.92
N SER A 134 -1.53 -11.53 -6.63
CA SER A 134 -1.10 -11.83 -5.26
C SER A 134 -0.64 -10.59 -4.46
N TYR A 135 -0.35 -9.46 -5.12
CA TYR A 135 -0.04 -8.20 -4.45
C TYR A 135 -1.27 -7.45 -3.94
N VAL A 136 -2.49 -7.76 -4.43
CA VAL A 136 -3.73 -7.12 -3.95
C VAL A 136 -3.91 -7.28 -2.43
N PRO A 137 -3.87 -8.50 -1.86
CA PRO A 137 -3.95 -8.65 -0.41
C PRO A 137 -2.78 -7.96 0.32
N GLU A 138 -1.57 -7.99 -0.24
CA GLU A 138 -0.42 -7.31 0.36
C GLU A 138 -0.64 -5.79 0.43
N LEU A 139 -1.07 -5.14 -0.65
CA LEU A 139 -1.38 -3.71 -0.64
C LEU A 139 -2.45 -3.37 0.40
N LEU A 140 -3.51 -4.18 0.49
CA LEU A 140 -4.59 -3.96 1.44
C LEU A 140 -4.16 -4.10 2.90
N ARG A 141 -3.10 -4.88 3.16
CA ARG A 141 -2.45 -5.00 4.47
C ARG A 141 -1.64 -3.75 4.84
N TYR A 142 -1.13 -2.99 3.87
CA TYR A 142 -0.32 -1.78 4.10
C TYR A 142 -1.10 -0.47 3.96
N TRP A 143 -2.18 -0.46 3.20
CA TRP A 143 -2.98 0.72 2.92
C TRP A 143 -4.30 0.73 3.69
N ASP A 144 -4.63 1.83 4.35
CA ASP A 144 -5.84 2.00 5.18
C ASP A 144 -6.95 2.86 4.54
N GLY A 145 -6.76 3.35 3.31
CA GLY A 145 -7.73 4.13 2.52
C GLY A 145 -8.56 3.32 1.52
N MET A 146 -9.29 3.99 0.62
CA MET A 146 -9.98 3.32 -0.49
C MET A 146 -8.97 2.85 -1.55
N VAL A 147 -9.32 1.86 -2.37
CA VAL A 147 -8.45 1.37 -3.47
C VAL A 147 -9.23 1.30 -4.78
N SER A 148 -8.64 1.77 -5.86
CA SER A 148 -9.12 1.59 -7.24
C SER A 148 -8.08 0.87 -8.06
N ILE A 149 -8.44 -0.27 -8.64
CA ILE A 149 -7.51 -1.14 -9.37
C ILE A 149 -7.97 -1.28 -10.81
N ALA A 150 -7.09 -0.92 -11.75
CA ALA A 150 -7.23 -1.14 -13.18
C ALA A 150 -6.45 -2.38 -13.60
N ALA A 151 -7.14 -3.48 -13.91
CA ALA A 151 -6.50 -4.70 -14.38
C ALA A 151 -6.55 -4.82 -15.91
N PHE A 152 -5.40 -5.01 -16.53
CA PHE A 152 -5.34 -5.38 -17.94
C PHE A 152 -5.59 -6.89 -18.09
N VAL A 153 -6.66 -7.25 -18.80
CA VAL A 153 -7.22 -8.61 -18.83
C VAL A 153 -7.54 -9.10 -20.26
N PRO A 154 -6.54 -9.26 -21.13
CA PRO A 154 -6.75 -9.82 -22.46
C PRO A 154 -7.16 -11.30 -22.38
N GLU A 155 -8.15 -11.73 -23.17
CA GLU A 155 -8.53 -13.13 -23.35
C GLU A 155 -8.67 -13.92 -22.02
N ILE A 156 -7.83 -14.93 -21.79
CA ILE A 156 -7.90 -15.84 -20.63
C ILE A 156 -7.54 -15.15 -19.31
N ASP A 157 -6.81 -14.03 -19.35
CA ASP A 157 -6.38 -13.31 -18.15
C ASP A 157 -7.57 -12.82 -17.33
N ALA A 158 -8.71 -12.56 -17.98
CA ALA A 158 -9.95 -12.22 -17.29
C ALA A 158 -10.40 -13.33 -16.34
N ALA A 159 -10.37 -14.59 -16.77
CA ALA A 159 -10.75 -15.73 -15.94
C ALA A 159 -9.78 -15.92 -14.76
N LEU A 160 -8.48 -15.73 -15.00
CA LEU A 160 -7.43 -15.80 -13.96
C LEU A 160 -7.66 -14.73 -12.88
N VAL A 161 -7.90 -13.48 -13.30
CA VAL A 161 -8.19 -12.37 -12.39
C VAL A 161 -9.50 -12.59 -11.64
N ILE A 162 -10.58 -13.01 -12.31
CA ILE A 162 -11.87 -13.28 -11.66
C ILE A 162 -11.75 -14.38 -10.61
N SER A 163 -11.00 -15.45 -10.89
CA SER A 163 -10.79 -16.55 -9.95
C SER A 163 -10.12 -16.07 -8.66
N GLN A 164 -9.08 -15.24 -8.79
CA GLN A 164 -8.39 -14.63 -7.64
C GLN A 164 -9.28 -13.62 -6.90
N LEU A 165 -10.03 -12.78 -7.62
CA LEU A 165 -11.00 -11.87 -7.00
C LEU A 165 -12.04 -12.62 -6.19
N ASN A 166 -12.57 -13.72 -6.74
CA ASN A 166 -13.49 -14.59 -6.03
C ASN A 166 -12.86 -15.13 -4.75
N GLN A 167 -11.59 -15.54 -4.76
CA GLN A 167 -10.89 -15.94 -3.54
C GLN A 167 -10.80 -14.79 -2.53
N PHE A 168 -10.23 -13.66 -2.92
CA PHE A 168 -9.97 -12.54 -2.01
C PHE A 168 -11.25 -11.98 -1.42
N CYS A 169 -12.32 -11.91 -2.22
CA CYS A 169 -13.62 -11.40 -1.77
C CYS A 169 -14.30 -12.26 -0.71
N TYR A 170 -13.92 -13.52 -0.52
CA TYR A 170 -14.41 -14.35 0.59
C TYR A 170 -13.40 -14.49 1.73
N CYS A 171 -12.13 -14.17 1.49
CA CYS A 171 -11.04 -14.39 2.44
C CYS A 171 -10.57 -13.12 3.15
N LEU A 172 -10.73 -11.95 2.54
CA LEU A 172 -10.12 -10.71 2.99
C LEU A 172 -11.18 -9.62 3.20
N PRO A 173 -11.53 -9.28 4.46
CA PRO A 173 -12.50 -8.23 4.78
C PRO A 173 -12.19 -6.87 4.13
N GLU A 174 -10.91 -6.55 3.98
CA GLU A 174 -10.39 -5.31 3.41
C GLU A 174 -10.79 -5.11 1.95
N MET A 175 -11.18 -6.19 1.24
CA MET A 175 -11.75 -6.10 -0.11
C MET A 175 -13.04 -5.27 -0.16
N SER A 176 -13.70 -5.04 0.97
CA SER A 176 -14.84 -4.12 1.09
C SER A 176 -14.53 -2.67 0.70
N ARG A 177 -13.25 -2.30 0.60
CA ARG A 177 -12.74 -0.96 0.23
C ARG A 177 -12.26 -0.86 -1.23
N VAL A 178 -12.33 -1.96 -1.98
CA VAL A 178 -11.73 -2.07 -3.31
C VAL A 178 -12.79 -1.81 -4.38
N SER A 179 -12.41 -1.03 -5.39
CA SER A 179 -13.06 -0.96 -6.70
C SER A 179 -12.12 -1.57 -7.73
N PHE A 180 -12.68 -2.34 -8.67
CA PHE A 180 -11.90 -3.08 -9.65
C PHE A 180 -12.49 -2.86 -11.05
N HIS A 181 -11.61 -2.57 -12.01
CA HIS A 181 -11.96 -2.17 -13.37
C HIS A 181 -11.16 -3.03 -14.35
N PHE A 182 -11.80 -3.51 -15.41
CA PHE A 182 -11.14 -4.31 -16.44
C PHE A 182 -10.79 -3.45 -17.65
N ILE A 183 -9.57 -3.61 -18.15
CA ILE A 183 -9.04 -2.92 -19.32
C ILE A 183 -8.56 -3.98 -20.29
N TYR A 184 -8.85 -3.81 -21.57
CA TYR A 184 -8.40 -4.72 -22.61
C TYR A 184 -8.32 -4.03 -23.96
N HIS A 185 -7.55 -4.59 -24.88
CA HIS A 185 -7.49 -4.10 -26.26
C HIS A 185 -8.75 -4.54 -27.00
N LYS A 186 -9.38 -3.67 -27.80
CA LYS A 186 -10.64 -3.97 -28.51
C LYS A 186 -10.59 -5.22 -29.40
N ASP A 187 -9.41 -5.52 -29.93
CA ASP A 187 -9.19 -6.67 -30.82
C ASP A 187 -8.87 -7.97 -30.06
N VAL A 188 -8.67 -7.89 -28.74
CA VAL A 188 -8.33 -9.01 -27.84
C VAL A 188 -9.20 -8.91 -26.57
N PRO A 189 -10.53 -9.09 -26.69
CA PRO A 189 -11.46 -8.89 -25.57
C PRO A 189 -11.34 -9.99 -24.50
N PRO A 190 -11.82 -9.74 -23.27
CA PRO A 190 -11.91 -10.72 -22.20
C PRO A 190 -12.69 -11.95 -22.64
N SER A 191 -12.09 -13.12 -22.52
CA SER A 191 -12.80 -14.38 -22.73
C SER A 191 -13.88 -14.52 -21.66
N LYS A 192 -15.12 -14.76 -22.10
CA LYS A 192 -16.25 -15.10 -21.22
C LYS A 192 -16.24 -16.58 -20.81
N LYS A 193 -15.37 -17.40 -21.43
CA LYS A 193 -15.19 -18.83 -21.12
C LYS A 193 -14.33 -18.99 -19.86
N TYR A 194 -14.50 -20.13 -19.19
CA TYR A 194 -13.76 -20.50 -17.97
C TYR A 194 -14.00 -19.56 -16.77
N VAL A 195 -15.01 -18.71 -16.86
CA VAL A 195 -15.55 -17.98 -15.71
C VAL A 195 -16.63 -18.84 -15.08
N TYR A 196 -16.35 -19.34 -13.89
CA TYR A 196 -17.31 -20.07 -13.09
C TYR A 196 -17.06 -19.78 -11.62
N PHE A 197 -18.14 -19.74 -10.85
CA PHE A 197 -18.02 -19.60 -9.41
C PHE A 197 -17.84 -20.96 -8.76
N THR A 198 -16.77 -21.08 -7.98
CA THR A 198 -16.66 -22.09 -6.94
C THR A 198 -16.31 -21.37 -5.66
N ARG A 199 -17.07 -21.59 -4.59
CA ARG A 199 -16.74 -21.00 -3.30
C ARG A 199 -15.34 -21.47 -2.90
N PRO A 200 -14.41 -20.58 -2.52
CA PRO A 200 -13.08 -20.99 -2.12
C PRO A 200 -13.14 -22.01 -0.99
N ALA A 201 -12.34 -23.07 -1.07
CA ALA A 201 -12.21 -24.06 0.01
C ALA A 201 -11.19 -23.61 1.07
N SER A 202 -10.24 -22.75 0.69
CA SER A 202 -9.21 -22.19 1.56
C SER A 202 -8.80 -20.80 1.10
N CYS A 203 -8.18 -20.05 2.00
CA CYS A 203 -7.60 -18.73 1.72
C CYS A 203 -6.09 -18.77 1.47
N LYS A 204 -5.59 -19.91 1.02
CA LYS A 204 -4.23 -20.02 0.52
C LYS A 204 -4.13 -19.35 -0.85
N VAL A 205 -3.40 -18.24 -0.93
CA VAL A 205 -3.21 -17.49 -2.17
C VAL A 205 -2.31 -18.26 -3.12
N ASP A 206 -2.76 -18.41 -4.37
CA ASP A 206 -1.93 -18.96 -5.43
C ASP A 206 -0.89 -17.93 -5.88
N ASP A 207 0.32 -18.41 -6.17
CA ASP A 207 1.40 -17.56 -6.69
C ASP A 207 1.09 -17.13 -8.13
N SER A 208 0.48 -15.96 -8.25
CA SER A 208 0.02 -15.44 -9.54
C SER A 208 1.16 -15.21 -10.54
N SER A 209 2.41 -15.09 -10.09
CA SER A 209 3.56 -14.94 -11.00
C SER A 209 3.78 -16.16 -11.90
N LYS A 210 3.20 -17.31 -11.54
CA LYS A 210 3.28 -18.58 -12.28
C LYS A 210 2.09 -18.85 -13.18
N PHE A 211 1.17 -17.89 -13.32
CA PHE A 211 0.00 -18.06 -14.16
C PHE A 211 0.37 -18.13 -15.64
N ASP A 212 -0.22 -19.10 -16.34
CA ASP A 212 -0.16 -19.19 -17.79
C ASP A 212 -1.10 -18.14 -18.41
N THR A 213 -0.59 -16.92 -18.54
CA THR A 213 -1.33 -15.79 -19.11
C THR A 213 -1.37 -15.83 -20.63
N TYR A 214 -2.21 -14.99 -21.21
CA TYR A 214 -2.23 -14.75 -22.65
C TYR A 214 -0.83 -14.37 -23.16
N ASN A 215 -0.27 -15.18 -24.06
CA ASN A 215 1.12 -15.07 -24.49
C ASN A 215 1.32 -13.89 -25.47
N LYS A 216 2.23 -12.97 -25.10
CA LYS A 216 2.63 -11.80 -25.90
C LYS A 216 3.09 -12.12 -27.33
N ASN A 217 3.59 -13.33 -27.59
CA ASN A 217 4.05 -13.73 -28.93
C ASN A 217 2.89 -13.94 -29.93
N ALA A 218 1.63 -13.96 -29.47
CA ALA A 218 0.47 -14.12 -30.36
C ALA A 218 0.07 -12.81 -31.06
N PHE A 219 0.37 -11.64 -30.49
CA PHE A 219 0.02 -10.32 -31.04
C PHE A 219 0.92 -9.19 -30.48
N GLU A 220 1.65 -8.48 -31.35
CA GLU A 220 2.33 -7.22 -31.00
C GLU A 220 1.37 -6.12 -30.49
N GLN A 221 0.06 -6.28 -30.71
CA GLN A 221 -0.99 -5.33 -30.37
C GLN A 221 -1.52 -5.48 -28.93
N SER A 222 -0.99 -6.42 -28.14
CA SER A 222 -1.37 -6.65 -26.73
C SER A 222 -0.39 -6.02 -25.73
N THR A 223 0.31 -4.96 -26.13
CA THR A 223 1.20 -4.21 -25.25
C THR A 223 0.44 -3.70 -24.03
N TYR A 224 1.05 -3.84 -22.85
CA TYR A 224 0.47 -3.45 -21.58
C TYR A 224 0.24 -1.92 -21.53
N PRO A 225 -1.02 -1.44 -21.46
CA PRO A 225 -1.33 -0.02 -21.57
C PRO A 225 -1.26 0.69 -20.24
N ILE A 226 -0.05 0.78 -19.67
CA ILE A 226 0.13 1.25 -18.30
C ILE A 226 -0.55 2.60 -18.02
N ASN A 227 -0.45 3.56 -18.94
CA ASN A 227 -1.00 4.90 -18.75
C ASN A 227 -2.53 4.93 -18.89
N VAL A 228 -3.11 4.10 -19.75
CA VAL A 228 -4.58 3.89 -19.79
C VAL A 228 -5.04 3.32 -18.45
N CYS A 229 -4.32 2.33 -17.90
CA CYS A 229 -4.68 1.75 -16.60
C CYS A 229 -4.55 2.76 -15.46
N ARG A 230 -3.49 3.58 -15.42
CA ARG A 230 -3.33 4.66 -14.42
C ARG A 230 -4.46 5.67 -14.51
N ASN A 231 -4.78 6.14 -15.72
CA ASN A 231 -5.86 7.08 -15.95
C ASN A 231 -7.21 6.48 -15.55
N ALA A 232 -7.49 5.23 -15.92
CA ALA A 232 -8.73 4.54 -15.58
C ALA A 232 -8.91 4.42 -14.06
N ALA A 233 -7.90 3.92 -13.34
CA ALA A 233 -7.94 3.79 -11.88
C ALA A 233 -8.08 5.16 -11.19
N ARG A 234 -7.39 6.20 -11.69
CA ARG A 234 -7.49 7.56 -11.13
C ARG A 234 -8.89 8.14 -11.35
N SER A 235 -9.42 8.05 -12.56
CA SER A 235 -10.75 8.57 -12.90
C SER A 235 -11.84 7.89 -12.07
N ALA A 236 -11.74 6.58 -11.88
CA ALA A 236 -12.70 5.77 -11.13
C ALA A 236 -12.51 5.77 -9.61
N ALA A 237 -11.45 6.42 -9.09
CA ALA A 237 -11.25 6.56 -7.65
C ALA A 237 -12.49 7.17 -6.97
N ILE A 238 -12.79 6.80 -5.72
CA ILE A 238 -14.00 7.31 -5.06
C ILE A 238 -13.78 8.70 -4.46
N THR A 239 -12.56 8.99 -4.02
CA THR A 239 -12.19 10.24 -3.36
C THR A 239 -11.58 11.23 -4.35
N ASN A 240 -11.57 12.51 -4.00
CA ASN A 240 -10.87 13.53 -4.79
C ASN A 240 -9.36 13.42 -4.66
N ASP A 241 -8.83 13.22 -3.45
CA ASP A 241 -7.40 12.97 -3.25
C ASP A 241 -7.06 11.55 -3.71
N VAL A 242 -6.02 11.41 -4.54
CA VAL A 242 -5.61 10.14 -5.15
C VAL A 242 -4.10 9.98 -5.11
N LEU A 243 -3.64 8.81 -4.69
CA LEU A 243 -2.28 8.33 -4.87
C LEU A 243 -2.25 7.38 -6.06
N VAL A 244 -1.73 7.82 -7.21
CA VAL A 244 -1.50 6.93 -8.35
C VAL A 244 -0.15 6.27 -8.19
N SER A 245 -0.11 4.96 -7.97
CA SER A 245 1.12 4.25 -7.65
C SER A 245 1.07 2.79 -8.10
N ASP A 246 2.24 2.21 -8.35
CA ASP A 246 2.38 0.84 -8.83
C ASP A 246 1.98 -0.15 -7.71
N ILE A 247 1.41 -1.31 -8.06
CA ILE A 247 0.84 -2.28 -7.10
C ILE A 247 1.89 -2.89 -6.15
N GLN A 248 3.16 -2.83 -6.54
CA GLN A 248 4.29 -3.38 -5.78
C GLN A 248 4.83 -2.40 -4.73
N LEU A 249 4.43 -1.12 -4.79
CA LEU A 249 4.90 -0.10 -3.86
C LEU A 249 3.99 -0.06 -2.64
N MET A 250 4.55 -0.47 -1.49
CA MET A 250 3.78 -0.56 -0.25
C MET A 250 3.93 0.72 0.58
N PRO A 251 2.81 1.39 0.93
CA PRO A 251 2.86 2.60 1.74
C PRO A 251 3.20 2.30 3.21
N SER A 252 3.75 3.29 3.91
CA SER A 252 3.95 3.21 5.36
C SER A 252 2.62 3.05 6.11
N GLU A 253 2.68 2.44 7.29
CA GLU A 253 1.49 2.14 8.08
C GLU A 253 0.69 3.41 8.43
N GLY A 254 -0.60 3.37 8.12
CA GLY A 254 -1.55 4.44 8.40
C GLY A 254 -1.34 5.70 7.56
N LEU A 255 -0.60 5.62 6.43
CA LEU A 255 -0.29 6.78 5.60
C LEU A 255 -1.55 7.54 5.16
N ALA A 256 -2.66 6.86 4.85
CA ALA A 256 -3.87 7.53 4.40
C ALA A 256 -4.45 8.42 5.52
N LYS A 257 -4.63 7.87 6.73
CA LYS A 257 -5.09 8.64 7.90
C LYS A 257 -4.14 9.79 8.25
N LYS A 258 -2.84 9.50 8.28
CA LYS A 258 -1.80 10.48 8.64
C LYS A 258 -1.73 11.61 7.62
N PHE A 259 -1.92 11.32 6.34
CA PHE A 259 -2.00 12.33 5.29
C PHE A 259 -3.22 13.24 5.46
N MET A 260 -4.41 12.68 5.70
CA MET A 260 -5.60 13.51 5.95
C MET A 260 -5.45 14.39 7.19
N ALA A 261 -4.84 13.86 8.26
CA ALA A 261 -4.53 14.64 9.46
C ALA A 261 -3.52 15.78 9.17
N MET A 262 -2.52 15.53 8.31
CA MET A 262 -1.58 16.56 7.85
C MET A 262 -2.30 17.64 7.04
N LYS A 263 -3.18 17.27 6.11
CA LYS A 263 -3.96 18.24 5.31
C LYS A 263 -4.74 19.20 6.20
N GLU A 264 -5.45 18.68 7.19
CA GLU A 264 -6.21 19.47 8.15
C GLU A 264 -5.31 20.38 8.99
N THR A 265 -4.24 19.82 9.57
CA THR A 265 -3.32 20.54 10.47
C THR A 265 -2.66 21.74 9.79
N TYR A 266 -2.29 21.58 8.51
CA TYR A 266 -1.58 22.60 7.75
C TYR A 266 -2.50 23.38 6.79
N LYS A 267 -3.82 23.16 6.83
CA LYS A 267 -4.82 23.80 5.95
C LYS A 267 -4.42 23.74 4.49
N LEU A 268 -4.05 22.54 4.05
CA LEU A 268 -3.43 22.36 2.73
C LEU A 268 -4.41 22.52 1.56
N ASP A 269 -5.71 22.42 1.82
CA ASP A 269 -6.75 22.67 0.82
C ASP A 269 -6.81 24.14 0.36
N ASP A 270 -6.17 25.07 1.10
CA ASP A 270 -5.99 26.46 0.68
C ASP A 270 -4.98 26.61 -0.50
N PHE A 271 -4.23 25.55 -0.82
CA PHE A 271 -3.17 25.56 -1.84
C PHE A 271 -3.45 24.52 -2.94
N LEU A 272 -4.21 24.93 -3.96
CA LEU A 272 -4.71 24.03 -5.01
C LEU A 272 -3.65 23.60 -6.05
N ASP A 273 -2.58 24.38 -6.23
CA ASP A 273 -1.57 24.15 -7.29
C ASP A 273 -0.37 23.31 -6.80
N ARG A 274 -0.63 22.22 -6.07
CA ARG A 274 0.42 21.41 -5.44
C ARG A 274 0.10 19.94 -5.37
N VAL A 275 1.16 19.14 -5.45
CA VAL A 275 1.14 17.70 -5.20
C VAL A 275 2.06 17.34 -4.05
N TYR A 276 1.77 16.23 -3.37
CA TYR A 276 2.52 15.76 -2.20
C TYR A 276 3.34 14.53 -2.56
N VAL A 277 4.63 14.75 -2.76
CA VAL A 277 5.54 13.68 -3.17
C VAL A 277 5.90 12.77 -2.00
N LEU A 278 5.92 11.46 -2.27
CA LEU A 278 6.31 10.44 -1.31
C LEU A 278 7.76 9.98 -1.57
N PRO A 279 8.62 9.90 -0.53
CA PRO A 279 9.89 9.20 -0.62
C PRO A 279 9.67 7.69 -0.86
N ILE A 280 10.37 7.12 -1.84
CA ILE A 280 10.24 5.71 -2.21
C ILE A 280 11.59 5.03 -2.13
N PHE A 281 11.59 3.81 -1.61
CA PHE A 281 12.78 2.99 -1.45
C PHE A 281 12.52 1.57 -1.94
N GLU A 282 13.55 0.97 -2.50
CA GLU A 282 13.65 -0.46 -2.80
C GLU A 282 14.29 -1.14 -1.61
N VAL A 283 13.76 -2.29 -1.24
CA VAL A 283 14.21 -3.10 -0.12
C VAL A 283 14.66 -4.45 -0.66
N ASP A 284 15.72 -5.00 -0.09
CA ASP A 284 16.21 -6.33 -0.43
C ASP A 284 15.08 -7.37 -0.31
N SER A 285 14.98 -8.27 -1.29
CA SER A 285 13.94 -9.32 -1.33
C SER A 285 13.96 -10.26 -0.12
N ASN A 286 15.08 -10.34 0.60
CA ASN A 286 15.25 -11.17 1.79
C ASN A 286 14.85 -10.45 3.07
N GLU A 287 14.42 -9.20 3.03
CA GLU A 287 13.97 -8.45 4.18
C GLU A 287 12.44 -8.37 4.24
N GLU A 288 11.88 -7.92 5.35
CA GLU A 288 10.47 -7.54 5.44
C GLU A 288 10.32 -6.08 5.01
N ILE A 289 9.19 -5.74 4.38
CA ILE A 289 8.92 -4.36 3.96
C ILE A 289 8.72 -3.49 5.21
N PRO A 290 9.45 -2.38 5.36
CA PRO A 290 9.36 -1.53 6.54
C PRO A 290 7.99 -0.85 6.62
N ARG A 291 7.40 -0.87 7.82
CA ARG A 291 6.12 -0.21 8.14
C ARG A 291 6.33 1.25 8.51
N THR A 292 7.49 1.58 9.08
CA THR A 292 7.80 2.92 9.60
C THR A 292 9.06 3.52 8.97
N LYS A 293 9.14 4.86 8.96
CA LYS A 293 10.35 5.59 8.56
C LYS A 293 11.58 5.20 9.40
N LYS A 294 11.37 4.86 10.68
CA LYS A 294 12.44 4.43 11.59
C LYS A 294 13.08 3.13 11.12
N GLU A 295 12.26 2.14 10.76
CA GLU A 295 12.71 0.87 10.19
C GLU A 295 13.39 1.07 8.85
N LEU A 296 12.80 1.88 7.96
CA LEU A 296 13.38 2.18 6.66
C LEU A 296 14.77 2.83 6.77
N ILE A 297 14.94 3.81 7.66
CA ILE A 297 16.24 4.44 7.89
C ILE A 297 17.25 3.43 8.45
N ARG A 298 16.83 2.53 9.34
CA ARG A 298 17.68 1.44 9.84
C ARG A 298 18.14 0.55 8.68
N MET A 299 17.22 0.09 7.84
CA MET A 299 17.52 -0.75 6.67
C MET A 299 18.45 -0.04 5.68
N ALA A 300 18.23 1.26 5.43
CA ALA A 300 19.10 2.04 4.54
C ALA A 300 20.53 2.18 5.08
N ARG A 301 20.70 2.27 6.41
CA ARG A 301 22.02 2.29 7.06
C ARG A 301 22.71 0.92 7.02
N GLU A 302 21.92 -0.15 7.04
CA GLU A 302 22.38 -1.54 6.88
C GLU A 302 22.58 -1.93 5.40
N GLU A 303 22.45 -0.97 4.46
CA GLU A 303 22.55 -1.19 3.01
C GLU A 303 21.52 -2.18 2.43
N LYS A 304 20.45 -2.42 3.18
CA LYS A 304 19.31 -3.28 2.81
C LYS A 304 18.19 -2.55 2.08
N ALA A 305 18.26 -1.21 2.05
CA ALA A 305 17.32 -0.37 1.34
C ALA A 305 18.03 0.77 0.62
N VAL A 306 17.58 1.09 -0.60
CA VAL A 306 18.08 2.21 -1.40
C VAL A 306 16.91 3.02 -1.93
N TYR A 307 17.12 4.31 -2.24
CA TYR A 307 16.05 5.07 -2.88
C TYR A 307 15.70 4.47 -4.25
N PHE A 308 14.43 4.54 -4.62
CA PHE A 308 13.85 3.90 -5.80
C PHE A 308 14.62 4.20 -7.08
N HIS A 309 14.86 3.18 -7.92
CA HIS A 309 15.60 3.26 -9.18
C HIS A 309 17.00 3.90 -9.09
N ARG A 310 17.65 3.91 -7.91
CA ARG A 310 19.01 4.46 -7.72
C ARG A 310 20.01 3.95 -8.77
N PHE A 311 19.92 2.65 -9.10
CA PHE A 311 20.83 1.95 -9.99
C PHE A 311 20.37 1.95 -11.46
N ILE A 312 19.14 2.38 -11.76
CA ILE A 312 18.59 2.48 -13.13
C ILE A 312 18.73 3.92 -13.64
N CYS A 313 18.25 4.89 -12.85
CA CYS A 313 18.42 6.31 -13.14
C CYS A 313 18.58 7.10 -11.84
N THR A 314 19.83 7.42 -11.51
CA THR A 314 20.24 8.12 -10.28
C THR A 314 19.56 9.48 -10.08
N HIS A 315 19.09 10.14 -11.15
CA HIS A 315 18.44 11.45 -11.07
C HIS A 315 16.92 11.42 -11.22
N CYS A 316 16.34 10.37 -11.80
CA CYS A 316 14.91 10.35 -12.16
C CYS A 316 14.00 10.24 -10.94
N GLN A 317 14.44 9.51 -9.90
CA GLN A 317 13.64 9.20 -8.71
C GLN A 317 14.25 9.75 -7.41
N LYS A 318 15.42 10.39 -7.49
CA LYS A 318 16.09 10.99 -6.34
C LYS A 318 15.35 12.25 -5.89
N PHE A 319 14.61 12.14 -4.79
CA PHE A 319 13.89 13.27 -4.23
C PHE A 319 14.84 14.32 -3.59
N PRO A 320 14.45 15.61 -3.62
CA PRO A 320 15.29 16.70 -3.10
C PRO A 320 15.65 16.56 -1.63
N ASN A 321 16.88 16.91 -1.28
CA ASN A 321 17.41 16.92 0.09
C ASN A 321 17.30 15.58 0.85
N ILE A 322 17.39 14.44 0.14
CA ILE A 322 17.37 13.09 0.74
C ILE A 322 18.34 12.94 1.92
N ALA A 323 19.57 13.45 1.83
CA ALA A 323 20.55 13.33 2.92
C ALA A 323 20.08 14.00 4.22
N ALA A 324 19.43 15.17 4.10
CA ALA A 324 18.84 15.86 5.25
C ALA A 324 17.58 15.11 5.74
N TRP A 325 16.73 14.63 4.82
CA TRP A 325 15.55 13.83 5.16
C TRP A 325 15.90 12.58 5.99
N MET A 326 16.97 11.87 5.63
CA MET A 326 17.46 10.66 6.30
C MET A 326 17.87 10.86 7.77
N VAL A 327 18.19 12.09 8.17
CA VAL A 327 18.60 12.41 9.56
C VAL A 327 17.52 13.14 10.35
N THR A 328 16.41 13.52 9.71
CA THR A 328 15.27 14.08 10.44
C THR A 328 14.64 13.03 11.35
N ASP A 329 14.09 13.49 12.48
CA ASP A 329 13.33 12.63 13.39
C ASP A 329 12.31 11.79 12.60
N PRO A 330 12.35 10.45 12.70
CA PRO A 330 11.40 9.59 12.03
C PRO A 330 9.96 9.92 12.41
N GLY A 331 9.70 10.22 13.69
CA GLY A 331 8.37 10.49 14.21
C GLY A 331 7.32 9.43 13.82
N ASP A 332 6.06 9.71 14.12
CA ASP A 332 4.91 8.96 13.56
C ASP A 332 3.94 9.86 12.77
N THR A 333 4.16 11.18 12.83
CA THR A 333 3.33 12.16 12.15
C THR A 333 3.89 12.47 10.76
N VAL A 334 3.00 12.50 9.77
CA VAL A 334 3.32 12.96 8.42
C VAL A 334 3.28 14.48 8.40
N LYS A 335 4.32 15.11 7.88
CA LYS A 335 4.47 16.57 7.78
C LYS A 335 5.22 16.96 6.50
N PRO A 336 4.96 18.14 5.93
CA PRO A 336 5.76 18.63 4.82
C PRO A 336 7.23 18.77 5.23
N PHE A 337 8.13 18.17 4.46
CA PHE A 337 9.57 18.28 4.71
C PHE A 337 10.17 19.50 4.00
N ILE A 338 9.89 19.63 2.70
CA ILE A 338 10.32 20.75 1.87
C ILE A 338 9.33 20.95 0.75
N THR A 339 9.17 22.20 0.32
CA THR A 339 8.47 22.55 -0.92
C THR A 339 9.50 22.97 -1.97
N VAL A 340 9.38 22.40 -3.16
CA VAL A 340 10.30 22.62 -4.28
C VAL A 340 9.51 22.77 -5.57
N LYS A 341 10.13 23.38 -6.57
CA LYS A 341 9.64 23.37 -7.94
C LYS A 341 10.45 22.38 -8.77
N ARG A 342 9.83 21.81 -9.80
CA ARG A 342 10.48 20.92 -10.75
C ARG A 342 11.25 21.69 -11.83
N GLU A 343 12.11 22.59 -11.36
CA GLU A 343 13.05 23.34 -12.18
C GLU A 343 14.44 22.70 -12.10
N VAL A 344 15.41 23.15 -12.88
CA VAL A 344 16.80 22.67 -12.77
C VAL A 344 17.28 22.81 -11.30
N PRO A 345 17.82 21.75 -10.67
CA PRO A 345 18.29 20.48 -11.26
C PRO A 345 17.25 19.35 -11.34
N TYR A 346 16.03 19.53 -10.84
CA TYR A 346 14.97 18.52 -10.71
C TYR A 346 14.06 18.35 -11.94
N HIS A 347 14.33 19.03 -13.05
CA HIS A 347 13.56 18.93 -14.31
C HIS A 347 13.32 17.50 -14.84
N ARG A 348 14.14 16.51 -14.46
CA ARG A 348 13.98 15.09 -14.85
C ARG A 348 13.35 14.22 -13.77
N TRP A 349 12.91 14.81 -12.66
CA TRP A 349 12.32 14.08 -11.56
C TRP A 349 10.93 13.58 -11.93
N GLU A 350 10.67 12.30 -11.66
CA GLU A 350 9.42 11.59 -11.95
C GLU A 350 8.80 11.06 -10.65
N PRO A 351 8.38 11.95 -9.74
CA PRO A 351 7.89 11.55 -8.43
C PRO A 351 6.60 10.74 -8.51
N ILE A 352 6.41 9.83 -7.55
CA ILE A 352 5.08 9.35 -7.18
C ILE A 352 4.55 10.27 -6.09
N TYR A 353 3.32 10.71 -6.27
CA TYR A 353 2.73 11.75 -5.43
C TYR A 353 1.26 11.48 -5.14
N ILE A 354 0.80 12.06 -4.04
CA ILE A 354 -0.61 12.25 -3.75
C ILE A 354 -1.02 13.58 -4.38
N GLY A 355 -2.00 13.54 -5.26
CA GLY A 355 -2.63 14.71 -5.86
C GLY A 355 -4.13 14.59 -5.77
N THR A 356 -4.82 15.20 -6.72
CA THR A 356 -6.26 15.05 -6.93
C THR A 356 -6.57 14.21 -8.16
N LYS A 357 -7.82 14.25 -8.61
CA LYS A 357 -8.23 13.72 -9.91
C LYS A 357 -7.99 14.69 -11.07
N ASN A 358 -7.71 15.96 -10.77
CA ASN A 358 -7.72 17.05 -11.74
C ASN A 358 -6.36 17.29 -12.39
N GLU A 359 -5.29 16.66 -11.88
CA GLU A 359 -3.98 16.71 -12.50
C GLU A 359 -4.05 16.16 -13.93
N PRO A 360 -3.24 16.69 -14.85
CA PRO A 360 -3.06 16.14 -16.18
C PRO A 360 -3.00 14.60 -16.22
N LEU A 361 -3.70 14.03 -17.20
CA LEU A 361 -3.70 12.60 -17.46
C LEU A 361 -2.32 12.14 -17.92
N TYR A 362 -2.02 10.86 -17.68
CA TYR A 362 -0.84 10.24 -18.27
C TYR A 362 -1.06 10.05 -19.76
N ASN A 363 -0.03 10.32 -20.57
CA ASN A 363 -0.13 10.14 -22.02
C ASN A 363 -0.29 8.65 -22.38
N GLU A 364 -1.46 8.28 -22.89
CA GLU A 364 -1.89 6.91 -23.19
C GLU A 364 -1.16 6.30 -24.39
N LEU A 365 -0.46 7.10 -25.21
CA LEU A 365 0.40 6.59 -26.28
C LEU A 365 1.72 6.01 -25.73
N LEU A 366 2.09 6.34 -24.50
CA LEU A 366 3.26 5.79 -23.85
C LEU A 366 2.91 4.47 -23.13
N SER A 367 3.69 3.43 -23.41
CA SER A 367 3.61 2.10 -22.80
C SER A 367 4.91 1.74 -22.06
N TRP A 368 4.97 0.55 -21.43
CA TRP A 368 6.01 0.24 -20.43
C TRP A 368 7.46 0.13 -20.95
N GLU A 369 8.35 0.30 -19.97
CA GLU A 369 9.81 0.08 -19.89
C GLU A 369 10.74 1.18 -20.47
N GLY A 370 11.14 2.12 -19.60
CA GLY A 370 12.37 2.91 -19.74
C GLY A 370 12.27 4.24 -20.49
N LEU A 371 11.10 4.60 -21.01
CA LEU A 371 10.91 5.79 -21.86
C LEU A 371 10.34 7.01 -21.13
N GLN A 372 10.57 7.13 -19.83
CA GLN A 372 10.12 8.31 -19.08
C GLN A 372 8.59 8.51 -19.19
N ASP A 373 7.82 7.42 -19.04
CA ASP A 373 6.37 7.36 -19.27
C ASP A 373 5.56 8.25 -18.33
N LYS A 374 6.15 8.63 -17.18
CA LYS A 374 5.61 9.61 -16.23
C LYS A 374 6.05 11.05 -16.54
N MET A 375 7.14 11.25 -17.28
CA MET A 375 7.75 12.58 -17.49
C MET A 375 6.82 13.56 -18.17
N LEU A 376 6.08 13.15 -19.21
CA LEU A 376 5.13 14.03 -19.90
C LEU A 376 4.04 14.54 -18.96
N GLN A 377 3.51 13.65 -18.12
CA GLN A 377 2.48 13.99 -17.14
C GLN A 377 3.01 15.01 -16.13
N VAL A 378 4.21 14.78 -15.60
CA VAL A 378 4.83 15.72 -14.66
C VAL A 378 5.26 17.04 -15.34
N CYS A 379 5.57 17.04 -16.64
CA CYS A 379 5.81 18.26 -17.40
C CYS A 379 4.54 19.09 -17.58
N GLN A 380 3.37 18.47 -17.76
CA GLN A 380 2.10 19.18 -17.84
C GLN A 380 1.64 19.76 -16.49
N ASN A 381 2.18 19.26 -15.37
CA ASN A 381 1.93 19.80 -14.03
C ASN A 381 2.75 21.08 -13.73
N CYS A 382 3.70 21.47 -14.60
CA CYS A 382 4.55 22.65 -14.46
C CYS A 382 4.05 23.78 -15.35
#